data_AF-A0A4Q5QNK2-F1
#
_entry.id   AF-A0A4Q5QNK2-F1
#
_cell.length_a   1.000
_cell.length_b   1.000
_cell.length_c   1.000
_cell.angle_alpha   90.00
_cell.angle_beta   90.00
_cell.angle_gamma   90.00
#
_symmetry.space_group_name_H-M   'P 1'
#
loop_
_entity.id
_entity.type
_entity.pdbx_description
1 polymer ?
#
loop_
_entity_poly.entity_id
_entity_poly.type
_entity_poly.pdbx_seq_one_letter_code
_entity_poly.pdbx_strand_id
1 'polypeptide(L)'
;MKLKYLILLFLLPLLGAAQTITVKDVLGRTVTLKAPAKRVLLGEGRDIITLNILDRNPVSLIAAWSGDFKKGSEYADYKAALPAVDK
;
A
#
# COMPACT_ATOMS: atom_id res chain seq x y z
N MET A 1 -32.94 -23.04 -20.99
CA MET A 1 -32.73 -22.16 -19.81
C MET A 1 -31.26 -21.89 -19.43
N LYS A 2 -30.24 -22.50 -20.07
CA LYS A 2 -28.82 -22.35 -19.65
C LYS A 2 -28.03 -21.22 -20.33
N LEU A 3 -28.51 -20.69 -21.47
CA LEU A 3 -27.77 -19.69 -22.27
C LEU A 3 -27.81 -18.27 -21.68
N LYS A 4 -28.88 -17.93 -20.95
CA LYS A 4 -29.08 -16.59 -20.35
C LYS A 4 -28.12 -16.33 -19.17
N TYR A 5 -27.80 -17.37 -18.41
CA TYR A 5 -26.83 -17.30 -17.31
C TYR A 5 -25.38 -17.25 -17.79
N LEU A 6 -25.08 -17.86 -18.94
CA LEU A 6 -23.74 -17.85 -19.52
C LEU A 6 -23.33 -16.44 -20.01
N ILE A 7 -24.29 -15.67 -20.54
CA ILE A 7 -24.08 -14.27 -20.94
C ILE A 7 -23.89 -13.37 -19.70
N LEU A 8 -24.64 -13.63 -18.62
CA LEU A 8 -24.52 -12.86 -17.37
C LEU A 8 -23.16 -13.08 -16.69
N LEU A 9 -22.59 -14.28 -16.79
CA LEU A 9 -21.25 -14.59 -16.26
C LEU A 9 -20.11 -13.91 -17.07
N PHE A 10 -20.33 -13.67 -18.36
CA PHE A 10 -19.33 -13.07 -19.24
C PHE A 10 -19.23 -11.54 -19.13
N LEU A 11 -20.27 -10.87 -18.60
CA LEU A 11 -20.29 -9.41 -18.38
C LEU A 11 -19.68 -8.96 -17.03
N LEU A 12 -19.40 -9.88 -16.11
CA LEU A 12 -18.83 -9.55 -14.79
C LEU A 12 -17.43 -8.87 -14.79
N PRO A 13 -16.50 -9.08 -15.76
CA PRO A 13 -15.15 -8.55 -15.63
C PRO A 13 -15.04 -7.04 -15.91
N LEU A 14 -16.09 -6.38 -16.42
CA LEU A 14 -16.05 -4.93 -16.69
C LEU A 14 -16.19 -4.06 -15.43
N LEU A 15 -16.59 -4.61 -14.28
CA LEU A 15 -16.77 -3.85 -13.03
C LEU A 15 -15.47 -3.62 -12.24
N GLY A 16 -14.33 -4.15 -12.70
CA GLY A 16 -13.09 -4.22 -11.93
C GLY A 16 -11.98 -3.24 -12.33
N ALA A 17 -12.21 -2.28 -13.23
CA ALA A 17 -11.16 -1.35 -13.65
C ALA A 17 -10.81 -0.39 -12.49
N ALA A 18 -9.59 -0.53 -11.96
CA ALA A 18 -9.09 0.38 -10.93
C ALA A 18 -9.00 1.81 -11.48
N GLN A 19 -9.47 2.79 -10.70
CA GLN A 19 -9.40 4.19 -11.10
C GLN A 19 -7.95 4.68 -11.06
N THR A 20 -7.55 5.38 -12.12
CA THR A 20 -6.28 6.10 -12.18
C THR A 20 -6.26 7.21 -11.13
N ILE A 21 -5.17 7.31 -10.39
CA ILE A 21 -4.97 8.32 -9.34
C ILE A 21 -3.88 9.26 -9.81
N THR A 22 -4.19 10.55 -9.91
CA THR A 22 -3.21 11.59 -10.26
C THR A 22 -3.09 12.57 -9.12
N VAL A 23 -1.87 12.78 -8.62
CA VAL A 23 -1.57 13.68 -7.51
C VAL A 23 -0.40 14.60 -7.86
N LYS A 24 -0.32 15.72 -7.15
CA LYS A 24 0.88 16.56 -7.09
C LYS A 24 1.63 16.22 -5.81
N ASP A 25 2.90 15.93 -5.91
CA ASP A 25 3.72 15.69 -4.72
C ASP A 25 4.24 16.99 -4.11
N VAL A 26 4.99 16.86 -3.00
CA VAL A 26 5.56 17.99 -2.26
C VAL A 26 6.57 18.82 -3.07
N LEU A 27 7.11 18.28 -4.17
CA LEU A 27 8.02 18.98 -5.08
C LEU A 27 7.29 19.51 -6.33
N GLY A 28 5.96 19.41 -6.39
CA GLY A 28 5.14 19.86 -7.52
C GLY A 28 5.13 18.93 -8.74
N ARG A 29 5.74 17.74 -8.64
CA ARG A 29 5.73 16.74 -9.72
C ARG A 29 4.34 16.14 -9.87
N THR A 30 3.93 15.85 -11.11
CA THR A 30 2.70 15.09 -11.36
C THR A 30 3.00 13.61 -11.28
N VAL A 31 2.39 12.91 -10.34
CA VAL A 31 2.51 11.46 -10.17
C VAL A 31 1.20 10.81 -10.53
N THR A 32 1.24 9.79 -11.40
CA THR A 32 0.06 9.03 -11.83
C THR A 32 0.22 7.57 -11.47
N LEU A 33 -0.73 7.02 -10.72
CA LEU A 33 -0.82 5.60 -10.40
C LEU A 33 -2.00 5.00 -11.17
N LYS A 34 -1.79 3.83 -11.78
CA LYS A 34 -2.85 3.10 -12.51
C LYS A 34 -3.94 2.53 -11.58
N ALA A 35 -3.60 2.38 -10.30
CA ALA A 35 -4.45 1.83 -9.24
C ALA A 35 -3.85 2.22 -7.87
N PRO A 36 -4.59 2.07 -6.76
CA PRO A 36 -4.04 2.25 -5.42
C PRO A 36 -2.78 1.39 -5.19
N ALA A 37 -1.74 1.99 -4.59
CA ALA A 37 -0.50 1.28 -4.29
C ALA A 37 -0.71 0.25 -3.16
N LYS A 38 -0.22 -0.98 -3.38
CA LYS A 38 -0.29 -2.07 -2.40
C LYS A 38 1.09 -2.59 -1.96
N ARG A 39 2.15 -2.05 -2.55
CA ARG A 39 3.55 -2.41 -2.34
C ARG A 39 4.37 -1.13 -2.44
N VAL A 40 4.83 -0.65 -1.30
CA VAL A 40 5.50 0.64 -1.15
C VAL A 40 6.95 0.40 -0.75
N LEU A 41 7.87 1.08 -1.43
CA LEU A 41 9.26 1.20 -1.02
C LEU A 41 9.39 2.48 -0.19
N LEU A 42 9.86 2.36 1.05
CA LEU A 42 10.14 3.53 1.88
C LEU A 42 11.56 4.02 1.62
N GLY A 43 11.71 5.35 1.51
CA GLY A 43 13.02 5.98 1.36
C GLY A 43 13.84 5.85 2.65
N GLU A 44 13.20 6.08 3.79
CA GLU A 44 13.75 5.87 5.12
C GLU A 44 12.87 4.90 5.91
N GLY A 45 13.48 4.09 6.78
CA GLY A 45 12.73 3.14 7.59
C GLY A 45 11.71 3.81 8.52
N ARG A 46 11.99 5.03 8.99
CA ARG A 46 11.09 5.82 9.87
C ARG A 46 9.83 6.34 9.19
N ASP A 47 9.76 6.32 7.85
CA ASP A 47 8.54 6.72 7.11
C ASP A 47 7.33 5.82 7.46
N ILE A 48 7.55 4.65 8.06
CA ILE A 48 6.48 3.79 8.60
C ILE A 48 5.60 4.52 9.62
N ILE A 49 6.15 5.48 10.36
CA ILE A 49 5.40 6.26 11.36
C ILE A 49 4.30 7.07 10.67
N THR A 50 4.60 7.69 9.54
CA THR A 50 3.61 8.41 8.74
C THR A 50 2.56 7.47 8.16
N LEU A 51 2.97 6.28 7.68
CA LEU A 51 2.01 5.28 7.20
C LEU A 51 1.06 4.80 8.29
N ASN A 52 1.50 4.76 9.54
CA ASN A 52 0.67 4.34 10.68
C ASN A 52 -0.49 5.32 10.98
N ILE A 53 -0.42 6.55 10.47
CA ILE A 53 -1.55 7.49 10.50
C ILE A 53 -2.68 7.02 9.56
N LEU A 54 -2.31 6.37 8.46
CA LEU A 54 -3.23 5.98 7.38
C LEU A 54 -3.78 4.56 7.55
N ASP A 55 -3.00 3.66 8.15
CA ASP A 55 -3.36 2.24 8.30
C ASP A 55 -2.84 1.70 9.64
N ARG A 56 -3.64 0.86 10.32
CA ARG A 56 -3.25 0.22 11.60
C ARG A 56 -2.19 -0.88 11.42
N ASN A 57 -2.06 -1.43 10.22
CA ASN A 57 -1.04 -2.41 9.86
C ASN A 57 -0.21 -1.90 8.67
N PRO A 58 0.60 -0.84 8.87
CA PRO A 58 1.35 -0.20 7.79
C PRO A 58 2.41 -1.14 7.19
N VAL A 59 2.91 -2.11 7.96
CA VAL A 59 3.89 -3.11 7.52
C VAL A 59 3.38 -3.97 6.37
N SER A 60 2.06 -4.18 6.27
CA SER A 60 1.43 -4.95 5.19
C SER A 60 1.58 -4.29 3.81
N LEU A 61 1.78 -2.97 3.77
CA LEU A 61 1.93 -2.20 2.54
C LEU A 61 3.40 -2.10 2.10
N ILE A 62 4.36 -2.43 2.98
CA ILE A 62 5.79 -2.23 2.73
C ILE A 62 6.40 -3.43 2.01
N ALA A 63 6.89 -3.19 0.80
CA ALA A 63 7.63 -4.17 0.01
C ALA A 63 9.13 -4.17 0.32
N ALA A 64 9.69 -3.00 0.63
CA ALA A 64 11.09 -2.82 0.99
C ALA A 64 11.29 -1.48 1.71
N TRP A 65 12.39 -1.36 2.44
CA TRP A 65 12.83 -0.15 3.12
C TRP A 65 14.32 -0.22 3.45
N SER A 66 14.87 0.88 3.95
CA SER A 66 16.19 0.87 4.58
C SER A 66 16.11 0.28 5.99
N GLY A 67 17.19 -0.38 6.43
CA GLY A 67 17.31 -0.99 7.77
C GLY A 67 17.59 0.01 8.90
N ASP A 68 17.53 1.32 8.62
CA ASP A 68 17.77 2.39 9.58
C ASP A 68 16.69 2.48 10.65
N PHE A 69 15.46 1.98 10.40
CA PHE A 69 14.40 1.99 11.40
C PHE A 69 14.83 1.28 12.69
N LYS A 70 15.59 0.17 12.59
CA LYS A 70 16.07 -0.61 13.75
C LYS A 70 17.00 0.19 14.68
N LYS A 71 17.53 1.32 14.22
CA LYS A 71 18.41 2.22 14.99
C LYS A 71 17.66 3.32 15.73
N GLY A 72 16.37 3.52 15.42
CA GLY A 72 15.54 4.55 16.04
C GLY A 72 14.99 4.13 17.41
N SER A 73 14.64 5.13 18.22
CA SER A 73 14.04 4.95 19.55
C SER A 73 12.69 4.24 19.50
N GLU A 74 11.93 4.44 18.42
CA GLU A 74 10.58 3.92 18.25
C GLU A 74 10.55 2.43 17.88
N TYR A 75 11.68 1.86 17.47
CA TYR A 75 11.73 0.50 16.93
C TYR A 75 11.23 -0.55 17.93
N ALA A 76 11.61 -0.43 19.21
CA ALA A 76 11.22 -1.38 20.23
C ALA A 76 9.70 -1.42 20.41
N ASP A 77 9.06 -0.25 20.47
CA ASP A 77 7.61 -0.11 20.60
C ASP A 77 6.89 -0.66 19.36
N TYR A 78 7.41 -0.34 18.17
CA TYR A 78 6.87 -0.87 16.92
C TYR A 78 7.03 -2.38 16.81
N LYS A 79 8.16 -2.95 17.25
CA LYS A 79 8.38 -4.40 17.22
C LYS A 79 7.45 -5.13 18.18
N ALA A 80 7.15 -4.54 19.34
CA ALA A 80 6.20 -5.10 20.29
C ALA A 80 4.76 -5.09 19.74
N ALA A 81 4.34 -4.00 19.10
CA ALA A 81 2.98 -3.85 18.56
C ALA A 81 2.77 -4.51 17.19
N LEU A 82 3.80 -4.50 16.34
CA LEU A 82 3.81 -4.96 14.96
C LEU A 82 5.04 -5.85 14.71
N PRO A 83 5.04 -7.13 15.16
CA PRO A 83 6.21 -8.00 15.05
C PRO A 83 6.76 -8.17 13.62
N ALA A 84 5.90 -8.01 12.62
CA ALA A 84 6.27 -8.05 11.19
C ALA A 84 7.21 -6.91 10.75
N VAL A 85 7.47 -5.91 11.61
CA VAL A 85 8.45 -4.85 11.38
C VAL A 85 9.89 -5.40 11.38
N ASP A 86 10.11 -6.57 11.98
CA ASP A 86 11.42 -7.24 12.00
C ASP A 86 11.53 -8.19 10.81
N LYS A 87 11.53 -7.62 9.60
CA LYS A 87 11.94 -8.31 8.37
C LYS A 87 13.46 -8.31 8.20
#